data_AF-A0A957UQY0-F1
#
_entry.id   AF-A0A957UQY0-F1
#
_cell.length_a   1.000
_cell.length_b   1.000
_cell.length_c   1.000
_cell.angle_alpha   90.00
_cell.angle_beta   90.00
_cell.angle_gamma   90.00
#
_symmetry.space_group_name_H-M   'P 1'
#
loop_
_entity.id
_entity.type
_entity.pdbx_description
1 polymer ?
#
loop_
_entity_poly.entity_id
_entity_poly.type
_entity_poly.pdbx_seq_one_letter_code
_entity_poly.pdbx_strand_id
1 'polypeptide(L)'
;FAHRKLRQLIKTPLLMTEHVRSLEPHIDFVIADATDYVRGDVGYDGITGVIKLAHACEALGLDIEFHGPGPAQRQCMAAIRNTNYYEMGL
;
A
#
# COMPACT_ATOMS: atom_id res chain seq x y z
N PHE A 1 16.62 -5.76 -0.04
CA PHE A 1 17.71 -5.62 -1.02
C PHE A 1 17.24 -5.84 -2.47
N ALA A 2 16.62 -6.98 -2.81
CA ALA A 2 16.20 -7.27 -4.20
C ALA A 2 15.19 -6.25 -4.76
N HIS A 3 14.16 -5.87 -3.99
CA HIS A 3 13.13 -4.92 -4.42
C HIS A 3 13.68 -3.52 -4.76
N ARG A 4 14.52 -2.93 -3.88
CA ARG A 4 15.22 -1.67 -4.16
C ARG A 4 16.05 -1.76 -5.45
N LYS A 5 16.77 -2.86 -5.64
CA LYS A 5 17.58 -3.07 -6.86
C LYS A 5 16.69 -3.12 -8.10
N LEU A 6 15.54 -3.80 -8.05
CA LEU A 6 14.57 -3.81 -9.15
C LEU A 6 14.08 -2.39 -9.46
N ARG A 7 13.68 -1.62 -8.44
CA ARG A 7 13.24 -0.22 -8.59
C ARG A 7 14.29 0.65 -9.27
N GLN A 8 15.57 0.47 -8.93
CA GLN A 8 16.67 1.22 -9.56
C GLN A 8 16.94 0.82 -11.02
N LEU A 9 16.51 -0.37 -11.45
CA LEU A 9 16.75 -0.89 -12.79
C LEU A 9 15.65 -0.52 -13.79
N ILE A 10 14.45 -0.16 -13.33
CA ILE A 10 13.30 0.12 -14.19
C ILE A 10 12.78 1.54 -13.96
N LYS A 11 12.14 2.11 -14.99
CA LYS A 11 11.48 3.42 -14.90
C LYS A 11 10.04 3.32 -14.42
N THR A 12 9.44 2.14 -14.55
CA THR A 12 8.04 1.89 -14.20
C THR A 12 7.89 1.88 -12.67
N PRO A 13 6.97 2.68 -12.10
CA PRO A 13 6.71 2.66 -10.66
C PRO A 13 6.27 1.28 -10.16
N LEU A 14 6.68 0.94 -8.95
CA LEU A 14 6.32 -0.32 -8.30
C LEU A 14 5.23 -0.11 -7.25
N LEU A 15 4.13 -0.85 -7.38
CA LEU A 15 3.11 -1.05 -6.35
C LEU A 15 3.29 -2.46 -5.78
N MET A 16 3.66 -2.57 -4.51
CA MET A 16 3.99 -3.84 -3.86
C MET A 16 3.43 -3.87 -2.44
N THR A 17 3.72 -4.94 -1.68
CA THR A 17 3.40 -5.17 -0.26
C THR A 17 2.06 -5.82 0.07
N GLU A 18 1.28 -6.26 -0.91
CA GLU A 18 -0.01 -6.97 -0.69
C GLU A 18 0.08 -8.18 0.28
N HIS A 19 1.18 -8.92 0.20
CA HIS A 19 1.43 -10.11 1.03
C HIS A 19 2.31 -9.82 2.26
N VAL A 20 2.63 -8.55 2.51
CA VAL A 20 3.29 -8.11 3.74
C VAL A 20 2.21 -7.94 4.82
N ARG A 21 2.59 -8.12 6.08
CA ARG A 21 1.65 -8.10 7.22
C ARG A 21 2.12 -7.10 8.25
N SER A 22 1.17 -6.50 8.97
CA SER A 22 1.42 -5.52 10.02
C SER A 22 2.03 -4.21 9.50
N LEU A 23 1.97 -3.15 10.32
CA LEU A 23 2.40 -1.81 9.92
C LEU A 23 3.91 -1.74 9.65
N GLU A 24 4.71 -2.20 10.60
CA GLU A 24 6.16 -1.99 10.63
C GLU A 24 6.85 -2.59 9.39
N PRO A 25 6.56 -3.83 8.97
CA PRO A 25 7.18 -4.41 7.78
C PRO A 25 6.80 -3.67 6.47
N HIS A 26 5.61 -3.09 6.37
CA HIS A 26 5.27 -2.26 5.21
C HIS A 26 6.14 -0.99 5.17
N ILE A 27 6.33 -0.36 6.33
CA ILE A 27 7.15 0.84 6.44
C ILE A 27 8.64 0.54 6.22
N ASP A 28 9.12 -0.63 6.62
CA ASP A 28 10.47 -1.09 6.29
C ASP A 28 10.71 -1.13 4.76
N PHE A 29 9.70 -1.54 3.97
CA PHE A 29 9.79 -1.49 2.50
C PHE A 29 9.90 -0.06 1.98
N VAL A 30 9.10 0.86 2.53
CA VAL A 30 9.10 2.26 2.12
C VAL A 30 10.45 2.91 2.44
N ILE A 31 10.93 2.78 3.69
CA ILE A 31 12.21 3.35 4.14
C ILE A 31 13.39 2.75 3.37
N ALA A 32 13.31 1.47 3.01
CA ALA A 32 14.34 0.80 2.21
C ALA A 32 14.32 1.20 0.72
N ASP A 33 13.50 2.17 0.30
CA ASP A 33 13.36 2.62 -1.08
C ASP A 33 12.98 1.46 -2.02
N ALA A 34 12.15 0.54 -1.52
CA ALA A 34 11.80 -0.69 -2.22
C ALA A 34 10.62 -0.53 -3.18
N THR A 35 9.69 0.39 -2.90
CA THR A 35 8.41 0.54 -3.61
C THR A 35 8.08 2.01 -3.81
N ASP A 36 7.30 2.34 -4.85
CA ASP A 36 6.82 3.70 -5.12
C ASP A 36 5.41 3.94 -4.55
N TYR A 37 4.62 2.87 -4.46
CA TYR A 37 3.30 2.84 -3.82
C TYR A 37 3.24 1.67 -2.83
N VAL A 38 2.42 1.83 -1.79
CA VAL A 38 2.11 0.74 -0.86
C VAL A 38 0.81 0.06 -1.27
N ARG A 39 0.76 -1.26 -1.15
CA ARG A 39 -0.43 -2.06 -1.40
C ARG A 39 -0.90 -2.66 -0.10
N GLY A 40 -1.95 -2.09 0.47
CA GLY A 40 -2.57 -2.59 1.69
C GLY A 40 -3.65 -3.63 1.37
N ASP A 41 -3.98 -4.47 2.34
CA ASP A 41 -5.05 -5.46 2.21
C ASP A 41 -5.99 -5.41 3.42
N VAL A 42 -7.24 -5.04 3.16
CA VAL A 42 -8.27 -4.94 4.22
C VAL A 42 -8.64 -6.32 4.77
N GLY A 43 -8.56 -7.38 3.97
CA GLY A 43 -8.83 -8.75 4.38
C GLY A 43 -7.75 -9.33 5.29
N TYR A 44 -6.49 -8.94 5.10
CA TYR A 44 -5.38 -9.41 5.94
C TYR A 44 -5.12 -8.53 7.16
N ASP A 45 -5.18 -7.21 7.03
CA ASP A 45 -4.81 -6.27 8.11
C ASP A 45 -6.03 -5.63 8.80
N GLY A 46 -7.24 -5.83 8.27
CA GLY A 46 -8.47 -5.21 8.75
C GLY A 46 -8.53 -3.70 8.49
N ILE A 47 -9.70 -3.10 8.70
CA ILE A 47 -9.90 -1.65 8.52
C ILE A 47 -8.93 -0.85 9.42
N THR A 48 -8.81 -1.22 10.70
CA THR A 48 -7.91 -0.53 11.63
C THR A 48 -6.45 -0.59 11.20
N GLY A 49 -6.00 -1.73 10.67
CA GLY A 49 -4.62 -1.89 10.19
C GLY A 49 -4.36 -1.00 8.98
N VAL A 50 -5.25 -1.02 7.99
CA VAL A 50 -5.08 -0.23 6.78
C VAL A 50 -5.19 1.28 7.00
N ILE A 51 -6.01 1.75 7.95
CA ILE A 51 -6.07 3.18 8.30
C ILE A 51 -4.74 3.64 8.90
N LYS A 52 -4.14 2.85 9.81
CA LYS A 52 -2.82 3.16 10.37
C LYS A 52 -1.74 3.15 9.29
N LEU A 53 -1.78 2.17 8.40
CA LEU A 53 -0.86 2.06 7.28
C LEU A 53 -0.98 3.27 6.35
N ALA A 54 -2.20 3.65 5.97
CA ALA A 54 -2.44 4.79 5.11
C ALA A 54 -1.87 6.10 5.67
N HIS A 55 -2.10 6.39 6.95
CA HIS A 55 -1.53 7.58 7.59
C HIS A 55 0.01 7.53 7.67
N ALA A 56 0.59 6.36 7.86
CA ALA A 56 2.04 6.20 7.86
C ALA A 56 2.64 6.40 6.46
N CYS A 57 1.99 5.89 5.41
CA CYS A 57 2.36 6.17 4.02
C CYS A 57 2.25 7.67 3.71
N GLU A 58 1.16 8.30 4.12
CA GLU A 58 0.92 9.73 3.92
C GLU A 58 2.02 10.57 4.58
N ALA A 59 2.43 10.22 5.81
CA ALA A 59 3.50 10.90 6.52
C ALA A 59 4.88 10.78 5.83
N LEU A 60 5.08 9.73 5.03
CA LEU A 60 6.29 9.52 4.22
C LEU A 60 6.15 10.08 2.80
N GLY A 61 5.00 10.68 2.46
CA GLY A 61 4.73 11.23 1.13
C GLY A 61 4.44 10.17 0.07
N LEU A 62 3.96 8.99 0.46
CA LEU A 62 3.55 7.92 -0.45
C LEU A 62 2.03 7.73 -0.44
N ASP A 63 1.53 7.29 -1.59
CA ASP A 63 0.16 6.83 -1.76
C ASP A 63 0.04 5.33 -1.47
N ILE A 64 -1.19 4.91 -1.16
CA ILE A 64 -1.56 3.53 -0.88
C ILE A 64 -2.77 3.11 -1.71
N GLU A 65 -2.76 1.89 -2.23
CA GLU A 65 -3.90 1.31 -2.93
C GLU A 65 -4.29 -0.04 -2.31
N PHE A 66 -5.59 -0.34 -2.28
CA PHE A 66 -6.07 -1.57 -1.64
C PHE A 66 -6.20 -2.74 -2.60
N HIS A 67 -5.86 -3.93 -2.09
CA HIS A 67 -6.13 -5.20 -2.74
C HIS A 67 -7.58 -5.67 -2.49
N GLY A 68 -8.14 -6.27 -3.53
CA GLY A 68 -9.48 -6.79 -3.66
C GLY A 68 -10.55 -5.72 -3.86
N PRO A 69 -11.66 -6.07 -4.54
CA PRO A 69 -12.88 -5.30 -4.47
C PRO A 69 -13.61 -5.58 -3.14
N GLY A 70 -14.44 -4.63 -2.70
CA GLY A 70 -15.37 -4.88 -1.61
C GLY A 70 -15.91 -3.60 -0.96
N PRO A 71 -17.00 -3.71 -0.20
CA PRO A 71 -17.56 -2.57 0.52
C PRO A 71 -16.57 -2.00 1.54
N ALA A 72 -15.77 -2.84 2.19
CA ALA A 72 -14.77 -2.40 3.15
C ALA A 72 -13.67 -1.56 2.48
N GLN A 73 -13.13 -2.04 1.35
CA GLN A 73 -12.14 -1.32 0.55
C GLN A 73 -12.69 0.01 0.04
N ARG A 74 -13.93 0.05 -0.48
CA ARG A 74 -14.56 1.31 -0.93
C ARG A 74 -14.71 2.32 0.20
N GLN A 75 -15.13 1.87 1.38
CA GLN A 75 -15.26 2.75 2.54
C GLN A 75 -13.90 3.26 3.02
N CYS A 76 -12.88 2.39 3.04
CA CYS A 76 -11.50 2.81 3.32
C CYS A 76 -11.01 3.86 2.33
N MET A 77 -11.17 3.63 1.01
CA MET A 77 -10.76 4.60 0.00
C MET A 77 -11.53 5.93 0.10
N ALA A 78 -12.84 5.88 0.36
CA ALA A 78 -13.63 7.09 0.54
C ALA A 78 -13.17 7.95 1.75
N ALA A 79 -12.56 7.32 2.75
CA ALA A 79 -12.07 7.98 3.96
C ALA A 79 -10.58 8.37 3.91
N ILE A 80 -9.81 7.82 2.97
CA ILE A 80 -8.34 7.96 2.91
C ILE A 80 -7.96 8.76 1.67
N ARG A 81 -7.37 9.94 1.89
CA ARG A 81 -7.09 10.90 0.81
C ARG A 81 -5.95 10.50 -0.13
N ASN A 82 -5.03 9.64 0.30
CA ASN A 82 -3.88 9.17 -0.49
C ASN A 82 -4.14 7.80 -1.14
N THR A 83 -5.39 7.57 -1.55
CA THR A 83 -5.81 6.44 -2.39
C THR A 83 -6.36 7.00 -3.70
N ASN A 84 -5.96 6.43 -4.84
CA ASN A 84 -6.26 6.99 -6.15
C ASN A 84 -7.01 6.02 -7.07
N TYR A 85 -6.83 4.70 -6.89
CA TYR A 85 -7.33 3.68 -7.81
C TYR A 85 -8.01 2.54 -7.08
N TYR A 86 -9.27 2.29 -7.44
CA TYR A 86 -10.03 1.17 -6.89
C TYR A 86 -9.81 -0.09 -7.73
N GLU A 87 -9.38 -1.19 -7.10
CA GLU A 87 -9.28 -2.47 -7.77
C GLU A 87 -10.67 -3.07 -8.03
N MET A 88 -10.94 -3.33 -9.31
CA MET A 88 -12.10 -4.09 -9.73
C MET A 88 -11.69 -5.56 -9.90
N GLY A 89 -12.35 -6.46 -9.17
CA GLY A 89 -12.27 -7.90 -9.44
C GLY A 89 -13.10 -8.29 -10.67
N LEU A 90 -12.77 -9.45 -11.25
CA LEU A 90 -13.53 -10.10 -12.32
C LEU A 90 -14.78 -10.80 -11.79
#